data_AF-A0A6B3F319-F1
#
_entry.id   AF-A0A6B3F319-F1
#
_cell.length_a   1.000
_cell.length_b   1.000
_cell.length_c   1.000
_cell.angle_alpha   90.00
_cell.angle_beta   90.00
_cell.angle_gamma   90.00
#
_symmetry.space_group_name_H-M   'P 1'
#
loop_
_entity.id
_entity.type
_entity.pdbx_description
1 polymer ?
#
loop_
_entity_poly.entity_id
_entity_poly.type
_entity_poly.pdbx_seq_one_letter_code
_entity_poly.pdbx_strand_id
1 'polypeptide(L)'
;DPIRTEADLTRLRPLVPEDVSYVTEAVGLLTAELGATPLIGFAGAPFTLASYLVEGGPSRNHERTKALMYGQPELWARLLDRLADITIGFLKVQIEAGASAVQ
;
A
#
# COMPACT_ATOMS: atom_id res chain seq x y z
N ASP A 1 12.04 5.04 8.69
CA ASP A 1 11.56 5.73 9.91
C ASP A 1 10.04 5.76 10.02
N PRO A 2 9.50 5.54 11.23
CA PRO A 2 8.06 5.57 11.47
C PRO A 2 7.42 6.93 11.17
N ILE A 3 6.12 6.95 10.86
CA ILE A 3 5.33 8.18 10.68
C ILE A 3 4.78 8.62 12.03
N ARG A 4 5.06 9.87 12.45
CA ARG A 4 4.58 10.43 13.73
C ARG A 4 4.01 11.83 13.62
N THR A 5 4.45 12.57 12.61
CA THR A 5 4.17 13.99 12.45
C THR A 5 3.72 14.30 11.03
N GLU A 6 3.19 15.50 10.84
CA GLU A 6 2.83 16.00 9.51
C GLU A 6 4.04 16.07 8.56
N ALA A 7 5.21 16.46 9.08
CA ALA A 7 6.43 16.53 8.29
C ALA A 7 6.84 15.16 7.74
N ASP A 8 6.58 14.08 8.49
CA ASP A 8 6.88 12.72 8.04
C ASP A 8 6.11 12.31 6.79
N LEU A 9 4.90 12.86 6.58
CA LEU A 9 4.08 12.52 5.42
C LEU A 9 4.72 12.96 4.11
N THR A 10 5.58 13.98 4.13
CA THR A 10 6.30 14.45 2.93
C THR A 10 7.18 13.37 2.29
N ARG A 11 7.58 12.35 3.08
CA ARG A 11 8.33 11.19 2.60
C ARG A 11 7.47 10.22 1.79
N LEU A 12 6.14 10.26 1.95
CA LEU A 12 5.19 9.45 1.19
C LEU A 12 4.75 10.22 -0.06
N ARG A 13 5.53 10.08 -1.14
CA ARG A 13 5.19 10.60 -2.46
C ARG A 13 4.25 9.63 -3.21
N PRO A 14 3.48 10.11 -4.20
CA PRO A 14 2.71 9.23 -5.09
C PRO A 14 3.58 8.16 -5.73
N LEU A 15 2.98 6.97 -5.91
CA LEU A 15 3.59 5.85 -6.63
C LEU A 15 3.53 6.12 -8.13
N VAL A 16 4.66 5.92 -8.81
CA VAL A 16 4.73 5.87 -10.27
C VAL A 16 5.06 4.45 -10.72
N PRO A 17 4.62 3.99 -11.90
CA PRO A 17 4.84 2.61 -12.35
C PRO A 17 6.31 2.16 -12.31
N GLU A 18 7.24 3.08 -12.56
CA GLU A 18 8.68 2.83 -12.56
C GLU A 18 9.23 2.42 -11.18
N ASP A 19 8.55 2.80 -10.09
CA ASP A 19 8.92 2.42 -8.72
C ASP A 19 8.79 0.91 -8.48
N VAL A 20 7.94 0.25 -9.27
CA VAL A 20 7.53 -1.16 -9.09
C VAL A 20 7.56 -1.91 -10.42
N SER A 21 8.49 -1.57 -11.31
CA SER A 21 8.66 -2.21 -12.63
C SER A 21 8.81 -3.74 -12.52
N TYR A 22 9.47 -4.22 -11.46
CA TYR A 22 9.61 -5.64 -11.15
C TYR A 22 8.26 -6.35 -10.89
N VAL A 23 7.24 -5.64 -10.38
CA VAL A 23 5.89 -6.19 -10.20
C VAL A 23 5.21 -6.34 -11.56
N THR A 24 5.36 -5.35 -12.44
CA THR A 24 4.82 -5.42 -13.81
C THR A 24 5.41 -6.63 -14.54
N GLU A 25 6.73 -6.80 -14.48
CA GLU A 25 7.42 -7.93 -15.12
C GLU A 25 6.98 -9.27 -14.51
N ALA A 26 6.97 -9.39 -13.18
CA ALA A 26 6.60 -10.63 -12.51
C ALA A 26 5.16 -11.05 -12.79
N VAL A 27 4.20 -10.11 -12.75
CA VAL A 27 2.80 -10.37 -13.05
C VAL A 27 2.64 -10.80 -14.51
N GLY A 28 3.29 -10.11 -15.45
CA GLY A 28 3.24 -10.48 -16.87
C GLY A 28 3.78 -11.88 -17.15
N LEU A 29 4.92 -12.24 -16.55
CA LEU A 29 5.51 -13.58 -16.65
C LEU A 29 4.58 -14.65 -16.07
N LEU A 30 4.03 -14.41 -14.87
CA LEU A 30 3.12 -15.35 -14.21
C LEU A 30 1.83 -15.55 -15.00
N THR A 31 1.22 -14.47 -15.49
CA THR A 31 -0.01 -14.57 -16.30
C THR A 31 0.24 -15.36 -17.59
N ALA A 32 1.39 -15.19 -18.23
CA ALA A 32 1.76 -15.96 -19.42
C ALA A 32 1.92 -17.47 -19.09
N GLU A 33 2.58 -17.81 -17.99
CA GLU A 33 2.82 -19.20 -17.57
C GLU A 33 1.53 -19.91 -17.11
N LEU A 34 0.63 -19.17 -16.44
CA LEU A 34 -0.63 -19.71 -15.93
C LEU A 34 -1.66 -20.04 -17.02
N GLY A 35 -1.51 -19.47 -18.22
CA GLY A 35 -2.40 -19.69 -19.36
C GLY A 35 -3.85 -19.33 -19.04
N ALA A 36 -4.72 -20.33 -18.90
CA ALA A 36 -6.14 -20.14 -18.61
C ALA A 36 -6.46 -19.93 -17.12
N THR A 37 -5.49 -20.13 -16.22
CA THR A 37 -5.70 -19.98 -14.77
C THR A 37 -5.59 -18.50 -14.38
N PRO A 38 -6.60 -17.89 -13.73
CA PRO A 38 -6.57 -16.47 -13.39
C PRO A 38 -5.53 -16.17 -12.30
N LEU A 39 -4.77 -15.08 -12.49
CA LEU A 39 -3.86 -14.55 -11.48
C LEU A 39 -4.59 -13.52 -10.62
N ILE A 40 -4.42 -13.62 -9.29
CA ILE A 40 -4.94 -12.65 -8.33
C ILE A 40 -3.79 -11.74 -7.91
N GLY A 41 -3.90 -10.45 -8.22
CA GLY A 41 -3.03 -9.41 -7.65
C GLY A 41 -3.46 -9.07 -6.22
N PHE A 42 -2.61 -8.40 -5.45
CA PHE A 42 -2.98 -8.01 -4.08
C PHE A 42 -2.32 -6.72 -3.62
N ALA A 43 -2.94 -6.07 -2.64
CA ALA A 43 -2.34 -4.98 -1.90
C ALA A 43 -2.81 -4.94 -0.44
N GLY A 44 -1.99 -4.35 0.43
CA GLY A 44 -2.41 -4.08 1.80
C GLY A 44 -3.47 -2.97 1.85
N ALA A 45 -4.52 -3.17 2.65
CA ALA A 45 -5.47 -2.10 2.95
C ALA A 45 -4.76 -0.89 3.61
N PRO A 46 -5.18 0.36 3.34
CA PRO A 46 -4.52 1.56 3.86
C PRO A 46 -4.34 1.57 5.39
N PHE A 47 -5.35 1.09 6.14
CA PHE A 47 -5.25 0.97 7.60
C PHE A 47 -4.10 0.04 8.02
N THR A 48 -3.99 -1.13 7.39
CA THR A 48 -2.96 -2.13 7.71
C THR A 48 -1.58 -1.55 7.43
N LEU A 49 -1.38 -0.96 6.25
CA LEU A 49 -0.12 -0.29 5.88
C LEU A 49 0.23 0.84 6.85
N ALA A 50 -0.74 1.70 7.19
CA ALA A 50 -0.57 2.77 8.15
C ALA A 50 -0.12 2.24 9.52
N SER A 51 -0.70 1.13 10.00
CA SER A 51 -0.32 0.54 11.28
C SER A 51 1.16 0.13 11.31
N TYR A 52 1.68 -0.49 10.25
CA TYR A 52 3.11 -0.81 10.16
C TYR A 52 3.98 0.45 10.15
N LEU A 53 3.60 1.47 9.38
CA LEU A 53 4.35 2.72 9.26
C LEU A 53 4.36 3.54 10.55
N VAL A 54 3.27 3.54 11.33
CA VAL A 54 3.19 4.29 12.60
C VAL A 54 3.88 3.55 13.73
N GLU A 55 3.67 2.23 13.83
CA GLU A 55 4.28 1.40 14.87
C GLU A 55 5.79 1.28 14.67
N GLY A 56 6.24 1.22 13.42
CA GLY A 56 7.63 0.95 13.02
C GLY A 56 7.93 -0.54 12.85
N GLY A 57 6.91 -1.38 12.70
CA GLY A 57 7.04 -2.84 12.61
C GLY A 57 5.76 -3.55 13.07
N PRO A 58 5.81 -4.90 13.20
CA PRO A 58 4.70 -5.67 13.74
C PRO A 58 4.33 -5.22 15.15
N SER A 59 3.04 -5.04 15.43
CA SER A 59 2.53 -4.64 16.73
C SER A 59 1.29 -5.46 17.06
N ARG A 60 1.21 -5.98 18.28
CA ARG A 60 0.06 -6.77 18.74
C ARG A 60 -1.11 -5.88 19.17
N ASN A 61 -0.81 -4.75 19.80
CA ASN A 61 -1.81 -3.90 20.45
C ASN A 61 -2.17 -2.66 19.63
N HIS A 62 -1.32 -2.29 18.65
CA HIS A 62 -1.46 -1.10 17.81
C HIS A 62 -1.65 0.20 18.62
N GLU A 63 -0.94 0.32 19.75
CA GLU A 63 -1.11 1.43 20.70
C GLU A 63 -0.79 2.78 20.08
N ARG A 64 0.28 2.87 19.28
CA ARG A 64 0.70 4.13 18.64
C ARG A 64 -0.23 4.50 17.49
N THR A 65 -0.68 3.49 16.75
CA THR A 65 -1.67 3.65 15.68
C THR A 65 -2.97 4.21 16.24
N LYS A 66 -3.49 3.62 17.32
CA LYS A 66 -4.71 4.10 18.00
C LYS A 66 -4.50 5.49 18.59
N ALA A 67 -3.36 5.74 19.24
CA ALA A 67 -3.05 7.05 19.79
C ALA A 67 -3.01 8.15 18.70
N LEU A 68 -2.46 7.86 17.53
CA LEU A 68 -2.46 8.78 16.38
C LEU A 68 -3.89 8.97 15.84
N MET A 69 -4.61 7.87 15.61
CA MET A 69 -5.98 7.88 15.07
C MET A 69 -6.95 8.69 15.94
N TYR A 70 -6.87 8.56 17.27
CA TYR A 70 -7.75 9.29 18.19
C TYR A 70 -7.21 10.66 18.59
N GLY A 71 -5.89 10.80 18.74
CA GLY A 71 -5.26 12.04 19.21
C GLY A 71 -5.01 13.08 18.12
N GLN A 72 -4.87 12.66 16.86
CA GLN A 72 -4.60 13.52 15.71
C GLN A 72 -5.38 13.02 14.47
N PRO A 73 -6.73 13.06 14.47
CA PRO A 73 -7.56 12.47 13.43
C PRO A 73 -7.32 13.07 12.03
N GLU A 74 -6.98 14.35 11.92
CA GLU A 74 -6.65 15.00 10.64
C GLU A 74 -5.36 14.44 10.02
N LEU A 75 -4.30 14.30 10.82
CA LEU A 75 -3.05 13.68 10.39
C LEU A 75 -3.26 12.21 9.99
N TRP A 76 -4.09 11.50 10.75
CA TRP A 76 -4.47 10.13 10.44
C TRP A 76 -5.22 10.02 9.11
N ALA A 77 -6.23 10.87 8.87
CA ALA A 77 -6.98 10.90 7.62
C ALA A 77 -6.05 11.16 6.43
N ARG A 78 -5.16 12.16 6.54
CA ARG A 78 -4.19 12.49 5.49
C ARG A 78 -3.18 11.37 5.21
N LEU A 79 -2.78 10.61 6.23
CA LEU A 79 -1.97 9.42 6.05
C LEU A 79 -2.75 8.34 5.27
N LEU A 80 -3.99 8.08 5.65
CA LEU A 80 -4.83 7.09 4.96
C LEU A 80 -5.10 7.48 3.50
N ASP A 81 -5.37 8.76 3.21
CA ASP A 81 -5.60 9.24 1.84
C ASP A 81 -4.37 8.97 0.94
N ARG A 82 -3.17 9.31 1.42
CA ARG A 82 -1.93 9.03 0.67
C ARG A 82 -1.70 7.55 0.43
N LEU A 83 -1.97 6.71 1.44
CA LEU A 83 -1.82 5.27 1.31
C LEU A 83 -2.89 4.67 0.40
N ALA A 84 -4.10 5.21 0.41
CA ALA A 84 -5.15 4.81 -0.52
C ALA A 84 -4.73 5.09 -1.97
N ASP A 85 -4.21 6.29 -2.26
CA ASP A 85 -3.71 6.64 -3.60
C ASP A 85 -2.58 5.70 -4.06
N ILE A 86 -1.62 5.40 -3.17
CA ILE A 86 -0.53 4.46 -3.44
C ILE A 86 -1.07 3.05 -3.70
N THR A 87 -1.98 2.55 -2.85
CA THR A 87 -2.60 1.24 -3.01
C THR A 87 -3.37 1.15 -4.32
N ILE A 88 -4.13 2.19 -4.69
CA ILE A 88 -4.85 2.25 -5.98
C ILE A 88 -3.85 2.18 -7.14
N GLY A 89 -2.78 2.98 -7.11
CA GLY A 89 -1.74 2.96 -8.14
C GLY A 89 -1.09 1.58 -8.27
N PHE A 90 -0.74 0.96 -7.14
CA PHE A 90 -0.11 -0.35 -7.10
C PHE A 90 -1.01 -1.47 -7.65
N LEU A 91 -2.30 -1.44 -7.34
CA LEU A 91 -3.28 -2.39 -7.88
C LEU A 91 -3.51 -2.19 -9.37
N LYS A 92 -3.57 -0.93 -9.84
CA LYS A 92 -3.69 -0.64 -11.28
C LYS A 92 -2.51 -1.20 -12.08
N VAL A 93 -1.29 -1.04 -11.58
CA VAL A 93 -0.09 -1.63 -12.21
C VAL A 93 -0.23 -3.14 -12.38
N GLN A 94 -0.72 -3.85 -11.34
CA GLN A 94 -0.93 -5.29 -11.42
C GLN A 94 -2.04 -5.67 -12.42
N ILE A 95 -3.15 -4.92 -12.45
CA ILE A 95 -4.25 -5.15 -13.39
C ILE A 95 -3.75 -4.95 -14.83
N GLU A 96 -3.03 -3.86 -15.09
CA GLU A 96 -2.47 -3.54 -16.41
C GLU A 96 -1.43 -4.58 -16.86
N ALA A 97 -0.70 -5.17 -15.91
CA ALA A 97 0.25 -6.25 -16.17
C ALA A 97 -0.41 -7.63 -16.40
N GLY A 98 -1.72 -7.77 -16.13
CA GLY A 98 -2.49 -8.98 -16.45
C GLY A 98 -3.13 -9.70 -15.27
N ALA A 99 -3.15 -9.12 -14.06
CA ALA A 99 -3.93 -9.68 -12.95
C ALA A 99 -5.42 -9.68 -13.31
N SER A 100 -6.09 -10.82 -13.13
CA SER A 100 -7.51 -11.01 -13.49
C SER A 100 -8.46 -10.55 -12.40
N ALA A 101 -8.00 -10.52 -11.15
CA ALA A 101 -8.72 -10.02 -9.99
C ALA A 101 -7.71 -9.44 -8.98
N VAL A 102 -8.19 -8.68 -7.99
CA VAL A 102 -7.36 -8.11 -6.93
C VAL A 102 -7.97 -8.33 -5.54
N GLN A 103 -7.12 -8.51 -4.54
CA GLN A 103 -7.47 -8.65 -3.12
C GLN A 103 -6.82 -7.56 -2.25
#